data_AF-A0A1A9NNJ6-F1
#
_entry.id   AF-A0A1A9NNJ6-F1
#
_cell.length_a   1.000
_cell.length_b   1.000
_cell.length_c   1.000
_cell.angle_alpha   90.00
_cell.angle_beta   90.00
_cell.angle_gamma   90.00
#
_symmetry.space_group_name_H-M   'P 1'
#
loop_
_entity.id
_entity.type
_entity.pdbx_description
1 polymer ?
#
loop_
_entity_poly.entity_id
_entity_poly.type
_entity_poly.pdbx_seq_one_letter_code
_entity_poly.pdbx_strand_id
1 'polypeptide(L)'
;MARPFKQSPATRPSRPSTPDLPPQRLHKLLALAGLGSRRDMEELIASGRVTINGEVAQVGAAVTPNDVVKLDRRILRLPFEAELPRVLLYHKPEGEIVSQDDPEKRATVFDKLPRVRGRWVAIGRLDINTSGLLIFTTSGDLANHFMHPRYEVEREYAVRLMGELTEGQMLQLKEGIELEDGLAGFDNIQDKGGEGANHWYEVSLREGRNREVRRMFEAIGLMVSRLMRVRFGPISLPSRLKRGQMLELPPQEVAELLEWAGLPVARAQQRTQKEKESLGKTFRPKERKPESRAKTLAAPAAKTTDRKPPARKVPAAKRRVTGENLAPPAQQKRSDRNRGRG
;
A
#
# COMPACT_ATOMS: atom_id res chain seq x y z
N MET A 1 -48.32 -49.02 -38.94
CA MET A 1 -47.76 -48.16 -37.87
C MET A 1 -46.25 -48.34 -37.84
N ALA A 2 -45.48 -47.33 -38.24
CA ALA A 2 -44.03 -47.31 -38.10
C ALA A 2 -43.63 -45.95 -37.52
N ARG A 3 -42.93 -45.94 -36.39
CA ARG A 3 -42.50 -44.74 -35.66
C ARG A 3 -41.28 -44.12 -36.36
N PRO A 4 -41.19 -42.78 -36.50
CA PRO A 4 -40.01 -42.15 -37.07
C PRO A 4 -38.85 -42.13 -36.06
N PHE A 5 -37.64 -42.33 -36.57
CA PHE A 5 -36.37 -42.26 -35.84
C PHE A 5 -36.16 -40.87 -35.21
N LYS A 6 -35.83 -40.84 -33.91
CA LYS A 6 -35.37 -39.65 -33.20
C LYS A 6 -33.98 -39.26 -33.70
N GLN A 7 -33.86 -38.05 -34.26
CA GLN A 7 -32.56 -37.42 -34.53
C GLN A 7 -31.83 -37.15 -33.20
N SER A 8 -30.57 -37.56 -33.15
CA SER A 8 -29.64 -37.27 -32.04
C SER A 8 -29.42 -35.76 -31.90
N PRO A 9 -29.28 -35.23 -30.67
CA PRO A 9 -29.08 -33.79 -30.48
C PRO A 9 -27.70 -33.38 -30.99
N ALA A 10 -27.67 -32.31 -31.78
CA ALA A 10 -26.46 -31.68 -32.29
C ALA A 10 -25.49 -31.32 -31.15
N THR A 11 -24.23 -31.74 -31.31
CA THR A 11 -23.11 -31.43 -30.43
C THR A 11 -22.98 -29.91 -30.31
N ARG A 12 -23.15 -29.37 -29.10
CA ARG A 12 -22.87 -27.96 -28.82
C ARG A 12 -21.42 -27.65 -29.20
N PRO A 13 -21.12 -26.51 -29.85
CA PRO A 13 -19.74 -26.12 -30.08
C PRO A 13 -19.03 -25.97 -28.73
N SER A 14 -17.92 -26.69 -28.57
CA SER A 14 -17.04 -26.56 -27.42
C SER A 14 -16.60 -25.10 -27.30
N ARG A 15 -16.71 -24.53 -26.10
CA ARG A 15 -16.14 -23.21 -25.81
C ARG A 15 -14.64 -23.27 -26.15
N PRO A 16 -14.06 -22.19 -26.71
CA PRO A 16 -12.62 -22.13 -26.92
C PRO A 16 -11.94 -22.40 -25.58
N SER A 17 -11.09 -23.42 -25.56
CA SER A 17 -10.30 -23.79 -24.38
C SER A 17 -9.46 -22.59 -23.96
N THR A 18 -9.70 -22.09 -22.75
CA THR A 18 -8.83 -21.11 -22.08
C THR A 18 -7.39 -21.64 -22.11
N PRO A 19 -6.37 -20.80 -22.38
CA PRO A 19 -4.98 -21.26 -22.41
C PRO A 19 -4.62 -22.05 -21.14
N ASP A 20 -3.93 -23.16 -21.33
CA ASP A 20 -3.51 -24.08 -20.26
C ASP A 20 -2.32 -23.47 -19.50
N LEU A 21 -2.61 -22.45 -18.69
CA LEU A 21 -1.62 -21.79 -17.85
C LEU A 21 -1.28 -22.68 -16.65
N PRO A 22 -0.01 -22.73 -16.22
CA PRO A 22 0.39 -23.56 -15.09
C PRO A 22 -0.35 -23.14 -13.80
N PRO A 23 -0.64 -24.10 -12.90
CA PRO A 23 -1.27 -23.79 -11.62
C PRO A 23 -0.48 -22.75 -10.82
N GLN A 24 -1.16 -21.73 -10.33
CA GLN A 24 -0.57 -20.68 -9.49
C GLN A 24 -1.14 -20.73 -8.08
N ARG A 25 -0.31 -20.40 -7.09
CA ARG A 25 -0.74 -20.42 -5.68
C ARG A 25 -1.88 -19.41 -5.46
N LEU A 26 -2.94 -19.86 -4.80
CA LEU A 26 -4.17 -19.08 -4.61
C LEU A 26 -3.94 -17.78 -3.83
N HIS A 27 -3.25 -17.84 -2.70
CA HIS A 27 -2.91 -16.65 -1.89
C HIS A 27 -2.12 -15.59 -2.68
N LYS A 28 -1.24 -15.99 -3.61
CA LYS A 28 -0.53 -15.08 -4.53
C LYS A 28 -1.53 -14.37 -5.43
N LEU A 29 -2.41 -15.10 -6.12
CA LEU A 29 -3.42 -14.54 -7.02
C LEU A 29 -4.43 -13.62 -6.31
N LEU A 30 -4.87 -13.99 -5.11
CA LEU A 30 -5.77 -13.16 -4.30
C LEU A 30 -5.12 -11.83 -3.88
N ALA A 31 -3.84 -11.86 -3.50
CA ALA A 31 -3.09 -10.66 -3.17
C ALA A 31 -2.85 -9.78 -4.42
N LEU A 32 -2.55 -10.39 -5.57
CA LEU A 32 -2.46 -9.70 -6.87
C LEU A 32 -3.79 -9.07 -7.28
N ALA A 33 -4.93 -9.71 -6.97
CA ALA A 33 -6.26 -9.14 -7.17
C ALA A 33 -6.59 -7.96 -6.22
N GLY A 34 -5.70 -7.65 -5.27
CA GLY A 34 -5.83 -6.50 -4.37
C GLY A 34 -6.68 -6.76 -3.13
N LEU A 35 -6.93 -8.02 -2.77
CA LEU A 35 -7.77 -8.39 -1.62
C LEU A 35 -7.06 -8.27 -0.26
N GLY A 36 -5.73 -8.12 -0.26
CA GLY A 36 -4.93 -7.90 0.95
C GLY A 36 -3.47 -8.32 0.76
N SER A 37 -2.74 -8.48 1.86
CA SER A 37 -1.40 -9.06 1.86
C SER A 37 -1.44 -10.58 1.60
N ARG A 38 -0.31 -11.19 1.22
CA ARG A 38 -0.25 -12.65 1.03
C ARG A 38 -0.59 -13.40 2.32
N ARG A 39 -0.17 -12.89 3.48
CA ARG A 39 -0.45 -13.48 4.80
C ARG A 39 -1.93 -13.36 5.14
N ASP A 40 -2.52 -12.19 4.91
CA ASP A 40 -3.96 -11.98 5.09
C ASP A 40 -4.76 -12.99 4.23
N MET A 41 -4.28 -13.27 3.01
CA MET A 41 -4.94 -14.25 2.13
C MET A 41 -4.77 -15.69 2.64
N GLU A 42 -3.62 -16.05 3.22
CA GLU A 42 -3.43 -17.36 3.87
C GLU A 42 -4.34 -17.51 5.08
N GLU A 43 -4.46 -16.49 5.92
CA GLU A 43 -5.39 -16.47 7.06
C GLU A 43 -6.86 -16.59 6.59
N LEU A 44 -7.24 -15.87 5.53
CA LEU A 44 -8.57 -15.99 4.94
C LEU A 44 -8.84 -17.40 4.38
N ILE A 45 -7.85 -18.02 3.73
CA ILE A 45 -7.97 -19.40 3.25
C ILE A 45 -8.10 -20.36 4.45
N ALA A 46 -7.25 -20.22 5.46
CA ALA A 46 -7.28 -21.04 6.68
C ALA A 46 -8.61 -20.94 7.43
N SER A 47 -9.28 -19.78 7.38
CA SER A 47 -10.61 -19.58 7.97
C SER A 47 -11.76 -20.30 7.25
N GLY A 48 -11.49 -20.97 6.12
CA GLY A 48 -12.47 -21.73 5.35
C GLY A 48 -13.44 -20.87 4.52
N ARG A 49 -13.18 -19.56 4.39
CA ARG A 49 -14.04 -18.61 3.67
C ARG A 49 -13.84 -18.61 2.15
N VAL A 50 -12.76 -19.24 1.68
CA VAL A 50 -12.42 -19.33 0.27
C VAL A 50 -12.73 -20.74 -0.23
N THR A 51 -13.44 -20.84 -1.35
CA THR A 51 -13.75 -22.13 -2.00
C THR A 51 -13.21 -22.19 -3.41
N ILE A 52 -12.71 -23.35 -3.84
CA ILE A 52 -12.30 -23.67 -5.20
C ILE A 52 -13.29 -24.73 -5.72
N ASN A 53 -13.97 -24.45 -6.83
CA ASN A 53 -14.93 -25.38 -7.45
C ASN A 53 -16.04 -25.91 -6.52
N GLY A 54 -16.35 -25.18 -5.44
CA GLY A 54 -17.36 -25.55 -4.45
C GLY A 54 -16.82 -26.21 -3.18
N GLU A 55 -15.53 -26.57 -3.16
CA GLU A 55 -14.87 -27.15 -1.99
C GLU A 55 -14.04 -26.10 -1.24
N VAL A 56 -13.93 -26.24 0.08
CA VAL A 56 -13.16 -25.31 0.92
C VAL A 56 -11.67 -25.43 0.58
N ALA A 57 -11.05 -24.29 0.25
CA ALA A 57 -9.63 -24.24 -0.09
C ALA A 57 -8.75 -24.46 1.16
N GLN A 58 -7.62 -25.14 0.97
CA GLN A 58 -6.60 -25.29 2.01
C GLN A 58 -5.42 -24.35 1.79
N VAL A 59 -4.68 -24.04 2.85
CA VAL A 59 -3.46 -23.24 2.77
C VAL A 59 -2.47 -23.94 1.84
N GLY A 60 -1.86 -23.18 0.93
CA GLY A 60 -1.00 -23.73 -0.12
C GLY A 60 -1.73 -24.18 -1.38
N ALA A 61 -3.07 -24.15 -1.46
CA ALA A 61 -3.77 -24.51 -2.68
C ALA A 61 -3.27 -23.74 -3.92
N ALA A 62 -3.24 -24.42 -5.07
CA ALA A 62 -2.97 -23.86 -6.37
C ALA A 62 -4.22 -23.95 -7.25
N VAL A 63 -4.39 -22.99 -8.15
CA VAL A 63 -5.54 -22.89 -9.05
C VAL A 63 -5.07 -22.57 -10.48
N THR A 64 -5.91 -22.94 -11.44
CA THR A 64 -5.78 -22.69 -12.88
C THR A 64 -6.87 -21.73 -13.35
N PRO A 65 -6.78 -21.15 -14.57
CA PRO A 65 -7.82 -20.29 -15.11
C PRO A 65 -9.21 -20.92 -15.21
N ASN A 66 -9.28 -22.25 -15.22
CA ASN A 66 -10.54 -22.99 -15.32
C ASN A 66 -11.24 -23.17 -13.96
N ASP A 67 -10.55 -22.90 -12.86
CA ASP A 67 -11.09 -23.05 -11.51
C ASP A 67 -11.99 -21.87 -11.11
N VAL A 68 -13.13 -22.18 -10.50
CA VAL A 68 -14.06 -21.19 -9.96
C VAL A 68 -13.73 -20.92 -8.50
N VAL A 69 -13.03 -19.81 -8.26
CA VAL A 69 -12.69 -19.36 -6.91
C VAL A 69 -13.78 -18.42 -6.37
N LYS A 70 -14.25 -18.67 -5.15
CA LYS A 70 -15.19 -17.79 -4.43
C LYS A 70 -14.66 -17.39 -3.07
N LEU A 71 -14.93 -16.15 -2.66
CA LEU A 71 -14.77 -15.66 -1.29
C LEU A 71 -16.17 -15.30 -0.77
N ASP A 72 -16.61 -15.93 0.33
CA ASP A 72 -17.95 -15.74 0.91
C ASP A 72 -19.08 -15.80 -0.14
N ARG A 73 -19.00 -16.79 -1.04
CA ARG A 73 -19.93 -17.02 -2.18
C ARG A 73 -19.80 -16.07 -3.37
N ARG A 74 -19.00 -15.00 -3.28
CA ARG A 74 -18.71 -14.11 -4.42
C ARG A 74 -17.63 -14.72 -5.30
N ILE A 75 -17.94 -14.94 -6.59
CA ILE A 75 -16.95 -15.38 -7.59
C ILE A 75 -15.89 -14.29 -7.78
N LEU A 76 -14.62 -14.67 -7.68
CA LEU A 76 -13.48 -13.80 -7.88
C LEU A 76 -12.92 -13.96 -9.30
N ARG A 77 -12.57 -12.85 -9.93
CA ARG A 77 -11.79 -12.85 -11.16
C ARG A 77 -10.32 -12.72 -10.78
N LEU A 78 -9.56 -13.80 -10.96
CA LEU A 78 -8.14 -13.84 -10.61
C LEU A 78 -7.27 -13.48 -11.82
N PRO A 79 -6.20 -12.68 -11.63
CA PRO A 79 -5.29 -12.30 -12.71
C PRO A 79 -4.28 -13.42 -12.98
N PHE A 80 -4.62 -14.35 -13.87
CA PHE A 80 -3.72 -15.44 -14.29
C PHE A 80 -2.68 -14.99 -15.30
N GLU A 81 -3.06 -14.09 -16.19
CA GLU A 81 -2.17 -13.52 -17.19
C GLU A 81 -1.22 -12.52 -16.53
N ALA A 82 0.07 -12.67 -16.83
CA ALA A 82 1.06 -11.70 -16.41
C ALA A 82 0.81 -10.39 -17.18
N GLU A 83 0.73 -9.29 -16.43
CA GLU A 83 0.65 -7.95 -16.97
C GLU A 83 1.93 -7.20 -16.63
N LEU A 84 2.33 -6.27 -17.51
CA LEU A 84 3.44 -5.40 -17.19
C LEU A 84 3.12 -4.63 -15.89
N PRO A 85 3.96 -4.73 -14.85
CA PRO A 85 3.70 -4.07 -13.59
C PRO A 85 3.76 -2.56 -13.74
N ARG A 86 3.21 -1.85 -12.77
CA ARG A 86 3.40 -0.41 -12.64
C ARG A 86 4.51 -0.18 -11.63
N VAL A 87 5.36 0.81 -11.88
CA VAL A 87 6.42 1.23 -10.96
C VAL A 87 6.27 2.73 -10.70
N LEU A 88 6.23 3.10 -9.44
CA LEU A 88 6.06 4.47 -8.98
C LEU A 88 7.25 4.86 -8.11
N LEU A 89 7.93 5.93 -8.50
CA LEU A 89 8.95 6.57 -7.69
C LEU A 89 8.29 7.60 -6.79
N TYR A 90 8.68 7.61 -5.53
CA TYR A 90 8.24 8.59 -4.56
C TYR A 90 9.47 9.23 -3.90
N HIS A 91 9.56 10.55 -3.96
CA HIS A 91 10.51 11.28 -3.12
C HIS A 91 9.87 11.45 -1.74
N LYS A 92 10.00 10.41 -0.91
CA LYS A 92 9.44 10.35 0.44
C LYS A 92 9.98 11.51 1.30
N PRO A 93 9.11 12.31 1.93
CA PRO A 93 9.51 13.25 2.96
C PRO A 93 9.74 12.54 4.31
N GLU A 94 10.40 13.24 5.23
CA GLU A 94 10.38 12.84 6.64
C GLU A 94 8.96 12.99 7.22
N GLY A 95 8.67 12.28 8.31
CA GLY A 95 7.37 12.31 9.00
C GLY A 95 6.34 11.29 8.49
N GLU A 96 6.64 10.58 7.40
CA GLU A 96 5.79 9.49 6.90
C GLU A 96 6.39 8.12 7.19
N ILE A 97 5.55 7.17 7.60
CA ILE A 97 5.95 5.78 7.83
C ILE A 97 5.70 4.91 6.60
N VAL A 98 6.50 3.85 6.44
CA VAL A 98 6.32 2.83 5.39
C VAL A 98 5.63 1.60 5.98
N SER A 99 4.35 1.74 6.31
CA SER A 99 3.47 0.64 6.75
C SER A 99 2.04 0.82 6.26
N GLN A 100 1.36 -0.27 5.89
CA GLN A 100 -0.06 -0.24 5.51
C GLN A 100 -1.01 -0.21 6.71
N ASP A 101 -0.53 -0.67 7.86
CA ASP A 101 -1.26 -0.68 9.11
C ASP A 101 -0.34 -0.18 10.22
N ASP A 102 -0.72 0.92 10.84
CA ASP A 102 0.02 1.57 11.91
C ASP A 102 -0.88 1.71 13.12
N PRO A 103 -0.56 1.03 14.24
CA PRO A 103 -1.36 1.11 15.46
C PRO A 103 -1.52 2.54 15.98
N GLU A 104 -0.49 3.38 15.79
CA GLU A 104 -0.44 4.79 16.22
C GLU A 104 -1.15 5.74 15.24
N LYS A 105 -1.64 5.25 14.09
CA LYS A 105 -2.32 6.03 13.05
C LYS A 105 -1.52 7.23 12.54
N ARG A 106 -0.19 7.08 12.46
CA ARG A 106 0.71 8.07 11.86
C ARG A 106 0.49 8.14 10.35
N ALA A 107 0.90 9.27 9.75
CA ALA A 107 0.79 9.48 8.31
C ALA A 107 1.59 8.41 7.55
N THR A 108 0.95 7.71 6.63
CA THR A 108 1.60 6.65 5.86
C THR A 108 1.79 7.03 4.40
N VAL A 109 2.90 6.57 3.82
CA VAL A 109 3.20 6.72 2.39
C VAL A 109 2.10 6.14 1.49
N PHE A 110 1.28 5.22 2.02
CA PHE A 110 0.21 4.56 1.26
C PHE A 110 -1.06 5.42 1.08
N ASP A 111 -1.30 6.41 1.95
CA ASP A 111 -2.53 7.24 1.93
C ASP A 111 -2.66 8.06 0.64
N LYS A 112 -1.51 8.40 0.06
CA LYS A 112 -1.35 9.32 -1.05
C LYS A 112 -1.25 8.61 -2.42
N LEU A 113 -1.23 7.27 -2.44
CA LEU A 113 -0.95 6.53 -3.66
C LEU A 113 -2.12 6.54 -4.67
N PRO A 114 -1.82 6.61 -5.98
CA PRO A 114 -2.83 6.49 -7.02
C PRO A 114 -3.53 5.12 -6.96
N ARG A 115 -4.79 5.05 -7.41
CA ARG A 115 -5.52 3.77 -7.50
C ARG A 115 -4.92 2.91 -8.60
N VAL A 116 -4.82 1.60 -8.34
CA VAL A 116 -4.35 0.58 -9.29
C VAL A 116 -5.29 -0.62 -9.25
N ARG A 117 -5.28 -1.44 -10.30
CA ARG A 117 -5.78 -2.82 -10.21
C ARG A 117 -4.78 -3.60 -9.35
N GLY A 118 -5.27 -4.30 -8.33
CA GLY A 118 -4.41 -4.91 -7.32
C GLY A 118 -4.00 -3.93 -6.23
N ARG A 119 -2.72 -3.97 -5.83
CA ARG A 119 -2.18 -3.13 -4.75
C ARG A 119 -0.75 -2.69 -5.02
N TRP A 120 -0.37 -1.56 -4.43
CA TRP A 120 1.03 -1.14 -4.36
C TRP A 120 1.78 -1.91 -3.28
N VAL A 121 2.99 -2.35 -3.63
CA VAL A 121 3.98 -2.95 -2.74
C VAL A 121 5.16 -2.00 -2.66
N ALA A 122 5.53 -1.57 -1.45
CA ALA A 122 6.74 -0.78 -1.25
C ALA A 122 7.98 -1.67 -1.42
N ILE A 123 8.99 -1.14 -2.10
CA ILE A 123 10.30 -1.78 -2.24
C ILE A 123 11.20 -1.27 -1.11
N GLY A 124 11.36 -2.12 -0.10
CA GLY A 124 12.04 -1.80 1.14
C GLY A 124 11.25 -0.81 2.00
N ARG A 125 11.89 -0.38 3.09
CA ARG A 125 11.36 0.65 3.99
C ARG A 125 12.36 1.78 4.12
N LEU A 126 11.86 2.96 4.45
CA LEU A 126 12.66 4.08 4.93
C LEU A 126 12.08 4.48 6.29
N ASP A 127 12.96 4.82 7.23
CA ASP A 127 12.53 5.29 8.54
C ASP A 127 11.70 6.59 8.43
N ILE A 128 10.96 6.88 9.49
CA ILE A 128 10.15 8.11 9.56
C ILE A 128 11.01 9.37 9.38
N ASN A 129 12.25 9.37 9.91
CA ASN A 129 13.22 10.47 9.80
C ASN A 129 14.23 10.28 8.66
N THR A 130 13.86 9.49 7.65
CA THR A 130 14.66 9.29 6.44
C THR A 130 13.86 9.70 5.22
N SER A 131 14.50 10.48 4.35
CA SER A 131 13.91 11.00 3.11
C SER A 131 14.48 10.29 1.87
N GLY A 132 13.97 10.66 0.70
CA GLY A 132 14.53 10.27 -0.59
C GLY A 132 13.74 9.21 -1.32
N LEU A 133 14.42 8.41 -2.14
CA LEU A 133 13.82 7.48 -3.07
C LEU A 133 13.13 6.32 -2.35
N LEU A 134 11.80 6.25 -2.46
CA LEU A 134 11.00 5.08 -2.18
C LEU A 134 10.32 4.62 -3.48
N ILE A 135 10.47 3.34 -3.79
CA ILE A 135 9.89 2.75 -5.01
C ILE A 135 8.67 1.92 -4.59
N PHE A 136 7.58 2.03 -5.36
CA PHE A 136 6.44 1.13 -5.28
C PHE A 136 6.27 0.36 -6.58
N THR A 137 5.80 -0.87 -6.48
CA THR A 137 5.46 -1.69 -7.65
C THR A 137 4.18 -2.48 -7.42
N THR A 138 3.49 -2.84 -8.50
CA THR A 138 2.40 -3.84 -8.44
C THR A 138 2.91 -5.28 -8.55
N SER A 139 4.20 -5.50 -8.84
CA SER A 139 4.82 -6.84 -8.89
C SER A 139 5.52 -7.19 -7.58
N GLY A 140 5.01 -8.22 -6.90
CA GLY A 140 5.68 -8.78 -5.73
C GLY A 140 7.02 -9.44 -6.05
N ASP A 141 7.19 -9.96 -7.28
CA ASP A 141 8.42 -10.64 -7.69
C ASP A 141 9.54 -9.61 -7.94
N LEU A 142 9.21 -8.45 -8.53
CA LEU A 142 10.15 -7.33 -8.67
C LEU A 142 10.51 -6.74 -7.29
N ALA A 143 9.53 -6.55 -6.42
CA ALA A 143 9.80 -6.09 -5.05
C ALA A 143 10.73 -7.05 -4.30
N ASN A 144 10.52 -8.36 -4.45
CA ASN A 144 11.39 -9.38 -3.87
C ASN A 144 12.82 -9.31 -4.44
N HIS A 145 12.98 -9.10 -5.75
CA HIS A 145 14.29 -8.97 -6.37
C HIS A 145 15.11 -7.84 -5.73
N PHE A 146 14.50 -6.68 -5.53
CA PHE A 146 15.16 -5.55 -4.88
C PHE A 146 15.48 -5.75 -3.40
N MET A 147 14.61 -6.45 -2.66
CA MET A 147 14.67 -6.51 -1.20
C MET A 147 15.43 -7.73 -0.66
N HIS A 148 15.45 -8.84 -1.40
CA HIS A 148 15.99 -10.07 -0.86
C HIS A 148 17.54 -10.03 -0.84
N PRO A 149 18.20 -10.34 0.30
CA PRO A 149 19.65 -10.21 0.47
C PRO A 149 20.48 -10.90 -0.63
N ARG A 150 20.04 -12.08 -1.09
CA ARG A 150 20.70 -12.85 -2.17
C ARG A 150 21.01 -12.09 -3.46
N TYR A 151 20.30 -11.00 -3.74
CA TYR A 151 20.49 -10.22 -4.96
C TYR A 151 21.45 -9.05 -4.76
N GLU A 152 21.82 -8.76 -3.51
CA GLU A 152 22.81 -7.76 -3.14
C GLU A 152 22.58 -6.41 -3.85
N VAL A 153 21.32 -6.02 -3.99
CA VAL A 153 20.96 -4.81 -4.72
C VAL A 153 21.42 -3.59 -3.93
N GLU A 154 22.35 -2.85 -4.51
CA GLU A 154 22.96 -1.68 -3.89
C GLU A 154 21.95 -0.58 -3.57
N ARG A 155 22.16 0.09 -2.44
CA ARG A 155 21.47 1.32 -2.03
C ARG A 155 22.51 2.40 -1.79
N GLU A 156 22.26 3.59 -2.31
CA GLU A 156 23.10 4.76 -2.04
C GLU A 156 22.35 5.80 -1.22
N TYR A 157 23.06 6.40 -0.29
CA TYR A 157 22.56 7.42 0.60
C TYR A 157 23.45 8.65 0.56
N ALA A 158 22.82 9.81 0.46
CA ALA A 158 23.42 11.07 0.87
C ALA A 158 23.19 11.27 2.37
N VAL A 159 24.28 11.44 3.10
CA VAL A 159 24.30 11.51 4.57
C VAL A 159 24.95 12.82 4.97
N ARG A 160 24.30 13.57 5.86
CA ARG A 160 24.88 14.77 6.46
C ARG A 160 25.28 14.48 7.89
N LEU A 161 26.57 14.49 8.17
CA LEU A 161 27.13 14.30 9.50
C LEU A 161 27.31 15.63 10.21
N MET A 162 27.32 15.59 11.55
CA MET A 162 27.87 16.66 12.37
C MET A 162 29.33 16.33 12.65
N GLY A 163 30.25 17.11 12.07
CA GLY A 163 31.67 16.79 11.99
C GLY A 163 32.08 16.14 10.66
N GLU A 164 33.36 15.81 10.56
CA GLU A 164 34.00 15.25 9.37
C GLU A 164 34.59 13.87 9.69
N LEU A 165 34.59 12.99 8.70
CA LEU A 165 35.29 11.71 8.76
C LEU A 165 36.79 11.94 8.54
N THR A 166 37.59 11.42 9.45
CA THR A 166 39.03 11.22 9.21
C THR A 166 39.25 10.08 8.22
N GLU A 167 40.40 10.06 7.54
CA GLU A 167 40.76 8.96 6.62
C GLU A 167 40.72 7.59 7.32
N GLY A 168 41.19 7.52 8.57
CA GLY A 168 41.14 6.29 9.38
C GLY A 168 39.71 5.81 9.65
N GLN A 169 38.79 6.73 9.96
CA GLN A 169 37.37 6.38 10.13
C GLN A 169 36.71 5.94 8.81
N MET A 170 37.07 6.55 7.68
CA MET A 170 36.59 6.09 6.37
C MET A 170 37.06 4.68 6.06
N LEU A 171 38.32 4.35 6.39
CA LEU A 171 38.85 3.00 6.20
C LEU A 171 38.13 2.00 7.11
N GLN A 172 37.99 2.32 8.40
CA GLN A 172 37.27 1.48 9.37
C GLN A 172 35.84 1.17 8.91
N LEU A 173 35.11 2.17 8.42
CA LEU A 173 33.75 1.99 7.91
C LEU A 173 33.67 1.15 6.62
N LYS A 174 34.76 1.06 5.85
CA LYS A 174 34.85 0.20 4.66
C LYS A 174 35.25 -1.24 5.01
N GLU A 175 36.19 -1.40 5.94
CA GLU A 175 36.64 -2.72 6.42
C GLU A 175 35.58 -3.43 7.25
N GLY A 176 34.76 -2.66 7.96
CA GLY A 176 33.61 -3.14 8.72
C GLY A 176 33.65 -2.68 10.18
N ILE A 177 32.48 -2.41 10.73
CA ILE A 177 32.28 -2.03 12.12
C ILE A 177 31.31 -2.99 12.82
N GLU A 178 31.63 -3.35 14.06
CA GLU A 178 30.79 -4.24 14.86
C GLU A 178 29.53 -3.50 15.30
N LEU A 179 28.37 -4.02 14.93
CA LEU A 179 27.07 -3.57 15.41
C LEU A 179 26.41 -4.68 16.24
N GLU A 180 25.34 -4.35 16.98
CA GLU A 180 24.61 -5.31 17.83
C GLU A 180 24.13 -6.57 17.11
N ASP A 181 23.81 -6.46 15.82
CA ASP A 181 23.31 -7.54 14.97
C ASP A 181 24.40 -8.11 14.02
N GLY A 182 25.68 -7.81 14.28
CA GLY A 182 26.87 -8.31 13.55
C GLY A 182 27.64 -7.23 12.80
N LEU A 183 28.75 -7.62 12.16
CA LEU A 183 29.61 -6.76 11.34
C LEU A 183 28.83 -6.10 10.19
N ALA A 184 29.11 -4.82 9.90
CA ALA A 184 28.53 -4.07 8.78
C ALA A 184 29.57 -3.11 8.18
N GLY A 185 29.49 -2.83 6.88
CA GLY A 185 30.44 -1.93 6.20
C GLY A 185 29.83 -1.25 4.99
N PHE A 186 30.43 -0.13 4.58
CA PHE A 186 30.08 0.54 3.33
C PHE A 186 30.96 0.03 2.18
N ASP A 187 30.34 -0.23 1.03
CA ASP A 187 31.08 -0.57 -0.20
C ASP A 187 31.86 0.64 -0.71
N ASN A 188 31.28 1.83 -0.56
CA ASN A 188 31.85 3.09 -1.01
C ASN A 188 31.48 4.24 -0.07
N ILE A 189 32.41 5.16 0.11
CA ILE A 189 32.25 6.40 0.88
C ILE A 189 32.93 7.50 0.07
N GLN A 190 32.17 8.53 -0.29
CA GLN A 190 32.66 9.69 -1.01
C GLN A 190 32.33 10.97 -0.25
N ASP A 191 33.34 11.80 -0.02
CA ASP A 191 33.18 13.15 0.49
C ASP A 191 32.52 14.03 -0.59
N LYS A 192 31.49 14.80 -0.20
CA LYS A 192 30.74 15.71 -1.08
C LYS A 192 30.81 17.18 -0.66
N GLY A 193 31.68 17.53 0.29
CA GLY A 193 31.80 18.91 0.78
C GLY A 193 30.82 19.24 1.91
N GLY A 194 31.14 20.32 2.63
CA GLY A 194 30.44 20.72 3.84
C GLY A 194 30.65 22.20 4.15
N GLU A 195 29.80 22.73 5.02
CA GLU A 195 29.91 24.11 5.52
C GLU A 195 29.76 24.10 7.05
N GLY A 196 30.74 24.70 7.72
CA GLY A 196 30.78 24.78 9.18
C GLY A 196 30.85 23.40 9.83
N ALA A 197 29.98 23.14 10.80
CA ALA A 197 29.98 21.88 11.55
C ALA A 197 29.29 20.70 10.83
N ASN A 198 28.77 20.89 9.60
CA ASN A 198 28.06 19.85 8.87
C ASN A 198 28.79 19.46 7.59
N HIS A 199 28.90 18.16 7.35
CA HIS A 199 29.60 17.63 6.19
C HIS A 199 28.79 16.56 5.48
N TRP A 200 28.83 16.54 4.14
CA TRP A 200 28.06 15.58 3.34
C TRP A 200 28.93 14.45 2.81
N TYR A 201 28.39 13.24 2.91
CA TYR A 201 28.97 12.03 2.35
C TYR A 201 27.93 11.30 1.51
N GLU A 202 28.39 10.67 0.44
CA GLU A 202 27.64 9.67 -0.31
C GLU A 202 28.18 8.29 0.03
N VAL A 203 27.31 7.39 0.48
CA VAL A 203 27.66 6.04 0.91
C VAL A 203 26.82 5.00 0.21
N SER A 204 27.40 3.84 -0.08
CA SER A 204 26.67 2.71 -0.67
C SER A 204 26.81 1.42 0.14
N LEU A 205 25.76 0.60 0.11
CA LEU A 205 25.70 -0.71 0.76
C LEU A 205 24.72 -1.65 0.05
N ARG A 206 24.95 -2.96 0.14
CA ARG A 206 24.11 -4.01 -0.45
C ARG A 206 23.21 -4.75 0.54
N GLU A 207 23.24 -4.36 1.80
CA GLU A 207 22.31 -4.77 2.85
C GLU A 207 21.32 -3.66 3.21
N GLY A 208 20.46 -3.92 4.20
CA GLY A 208 19.38 -3.03 4.58
C GLY A 208 18.83 -3.37 5.97
N ARG A 209 19.73 -3.59 6.93
CA ARG A 209 19.37 -3.85 8.33
C ARG A 209 18.74 -2.60 8.94
N ASN A 210 18.04 -2.78 10.07
CA ASN A 210 17.33 -1.67 10.70
C ASN A 210 18.31 -0.54 11.04
N ARG A 211 18.05 0.68 10.53
CA ARG A 211 18.82 1.90 10.81
C ARG A 211 20.34 1.78 10.59
N GLU A 212 20.76 0.86 9.74
CA GLU A 212 22.15 0.45 9.53
C GLU A 212 23.12 1.60 9.29
N VAL A 213 22.82 2.48 8.32
CA VAL A 213 23.64 3.67 8.03
C VAL A 213 23.84 4.56 9.26
N ARG A 214 22.80 4.77 10.06
CA ARG A 214 22.89 5.61 11.26
C ARG A 214 23.75 4.94 12.33
N ARG A 215 23.53 3.64 12.56
CA ARG A 215 24.26 2.87 13.57
C ARG A 215 25.75 2.78 13.26
N MET A 216 26.13 2.63 11.99
CA MET A 216 27.55 2.63 11.61
C MET A 216 28.26 3.96 11.92
N PHE A 217 27.62 5.10 11.62
CA PHE A 217 28.20 6.40 11.99
C PHE A 217 28.17 6.65 13.50
N GLU A 218 27.10 6.27 14.20
CA GLU A 218 26.99 6.40 15.65
C GLU A 218 28.08 5.57 16.36
N ALA A 219 28.43 4.39 15.83
CA ALA A 219 29.47 3.52 16.39
C ALA A 219 30.89 4.11 16.32
N ILE A 220 31.15 5.07 15.41
CA ILE A 220 32.40 5.85 15.37
C ILE A 220 32.27 7.24 16.03
N GLY A 221 31.18 7.49 16.75
CA GLY A 221 30.95 8.73 17.49
C GLY A 221 30.43 9.90 16.66
N LEU A 222 29.94 9.68 15.43
CA LEU A 222 29.39 10.74 14.57
C LEU A 222 27.87 10.67 14.46
N MET A 223 27.22 11.83 14.56
CA MET A 223 25.77 11.91 14.49
C MET A 223 25.27 12.23 13.07
N VAL A 224 24.29 11.44 12.61
CA VAL A 224 23.63 11.66 11.31
C VAL A 224 22.49 12.67 11.46
N SER A 225 22.73 13.91 11.02
CA SER A 225 21.74 14.99 11.04
C SER A 225 20.69 14.86 9.92
N ARG A 226 21.07 14.35 8.74
CA ARG A 226 20.16 14.07 7.62
C ARG A 226 20.56 12.80 6.90
N LEU A 227 19.56 12.04 6.47
CA LEU A 227 19.73 10.82 5.69
C LEU A 227 18.73 10.82 4.53
N MET A 228 19.24 10.65 3.32
CA MET A 228 18.44 10.61 2.11
C MET A 228 18.88 9.48 1.20
N ARG A 229 17.99 8.53 0.89
CA ARG A 229 18.30 7.52 -0.13
C ARG A 229 18.24 8.15 -1.51
N VAL A 230 19.35 8.13 -2.24
CA VAL A 230 19.48 8.76 -3.56
C VAL A 230 19.45 7.75 -4.70
N ARG A 231 19.79 6.48 -4.44
CA ARG A 231 19.70 5.39 -5.43
C ARG A 231 19.28 4.08 -4.78
N PHE A 232 18.56 3.25 -5.51
CA PHE A 232 18.31 1.85 -5.17
C PHE A 232 18.37 1.03 -6.45
N GLY A 233 19.36 0.16 -6.56
CA GLY A 233 19.65 -0.62 -7.75
C GLY A 233 19.92 0.30 -8.96
N PRO A 234 19.26 0.06 -10.10
CA PRO A 234 19.45 0.88 -11.30
C PRO A 234 18.66 2.21 -11.26
N ILE A 235 17.86 2.44 -10.22
CA ILE A 235 16.98 3.61 -10.14
C ILE A 235 17.60 4.66 -9.22
N SER A 236 18.03 5.78 -9.81
CA SER A 236 18.41 6.98 -9.09
C SER A 236 17.20 7.90 -8.87
N LEU A 237 17.23 8.68 -7.79
CA LEU A 237 16.24 9.70 -7.49
C LEU A 237 16.32 10.80 -8.57
N PRO A 238 15.30 10.96 -9.43
CA PRO A 238 15.39 11.94 -10.51
C PRO A 238 15.45 13.36 -9.94
N SER A 239 16.36 14.20 -10.43
CA SER A 239 16.53 15.60 -9.96
C SER A 239 15.24 16.42 -10.08
N ARG A 240 14.42 16.14 -11.09
CA ARG A 240 13.10 16.76 -11.31
C ARG A 240 12.01 16.30 -10.32
N LEU A 241 12.23 15.20 -9.61
CA LEU A 241 11.28 14.65 -8.62
C LEU A 241 11.51 15.31 -7.27
N LYS A 242 10.78 16.40 -7.01
CA LYS A 242 10.91 17.16 -5.76
C LYS A 242 10.31 16.39 -4.59
N ARG A 243 10.72 16.74 -3.37
CA ARG A 243 10.20 16.16 -2.12
C ARG A 243 8.67 16.16 -2.09
N GLY A 244 8.09 15.02 -1.71
CA GLY A 244 6.66 14.78 -1.66
C GLY A 244 6.00 14.56 -3.02
N GLN A 245 6.74 14.60 -4.13
CA GLN A 245 6.23 14.27 -5.46
C GLN A 245 6.42 12.79 -5.79
N MET A 246 5.54 12.31 -6.67
CA MET A 246 5.57 10.97 -7.25
C MET A 246 5.77 11.05 -8.76
N LEU A 247 6.30 9.98 -9.35
CA LEU A 247 6.51 9.82 -10.78
C LEU A 247 6.30 8.35 -11.14
N GLU A 248 5.40 8.08 -12.08
CA GLU A 248 5.20 6.73 -12.59
C GLU A 248 6.10 6.49 -13.80
N LEU A 249 6.85 5.39 -13.76
CA LEU A 249 7.74 5.00 -14.85
C LEU A 249 6.93 4.63 -16.11
N PRO A 250 7.38 5.04 -17.30
CA PRO A 250 6.78 4.60 -18.55
C PRO A 250 7.01 3.09 -18.76
N PRO A 251 6.16 2.42 -19.55
CA PRO A 251 6.27 0.98 -19.82
C PRO A 251 7.64 0.50 -20.28
N GLN A 252 8.34 1.31 -21.08
CA GLN A 252 9.67 1.00 -21.59
C GLN A 252 10.69 0.88 -20.46
N GLU A 253 10.79 1.88 -19.58
CA GLU A 253 11.66 1.85 -18.40
C GLU A 253 11.29 0.71 -17.44
N VAL A 254 10.00 0.36 -17.35
CA VAL A 254 9.58 -0.80 -16.55
C VAL A 254 10.04 -2.12 -17.17
N ALA A 255 10.00 -2.25 -18.50
CA ALA A 255 10.49 -3.43 -19.20
C ALA A 255 12.01 -3.59 -19.00
N GLU A 256 12.79 -2.52 -19.19
CA GLU A 256 14.24 -2.49 -18.91
C GLU A 256 14.54 -2.90 -17.47
N LEU A 257 13.73 -2.44 -16.52
CA LEU A 257 13.89 -2.80 -15.12
C LEU A 257 13.60 -4.28 -14.84
N LEU A 258 12.63 -4.87 -15.53
CA LEU A 258 12.36 -6.31 -15.44
C LEU A 258 13.49 -7.14 -16.06
N GLU A 259 14.02 -6.70 -17.20
CA GLU A 259 15.17 -7.33 -17.85
C GLU A 259 16.41 -7.29 -16.96
N TRP A 260 16.71 -6.14 -16.35
CA TRP A 260 17.78 -6.01 -15.35
C TRP A 260 17.59 -6.98 -14.18
N ALA A 261 16.34 -7.19 -13.74
CA ALA A 261 16.01 -8.13 -12.66
C ALA A 261 15.95 -9.61 -13.10
N GLY A 262 16.19 -9.91 -14.39
CA GLY A 262 16.05 -11.26 -14.95
C GLY A 262 14.62 -11.81 -14.88
N LEU A 263 13.62 -10.93 -14.91
CA LEU A 263 12.20 -11.27 -14.82
C LEU A 263 11.52 -11.23 -16.20
N PRO A 264 10.50 -12.06 -16.45
CA PRO A 264 9.79 -12.06 -17.72
C PRO A 264 9.08 -10.72 -17.98
N VAL A 265 9.24 -10.18 -19.18
CA VAL A 265 8.58 -8.95 -19.63
C VAL A 265 7.20 -9.29 -20.18
N ALA A 266 6.17 -8.96 -19.42
CA ALA A 266 4.78 -9.12 -19.83
C ALA A 266 4.30 -7.97 -20.72
N ARG A 267 3.18 -8.19 -21.43
CA ARG A 267 2.57 -7.14 -22.27
C ARG A 267 2.01 -6.01 -21.42
N ALA A 268 2.19 -4.78 -21.89
CA ALA A 268 1.57 -3.61 -21.27
C ALA A 268 0.05 -3.59 -21.52
N GLN A 269 -0.72 -3.22 -20.49
CA GLN A 269 -2.15 -2.97 -20.65
C GLN A 269 -2.42 -1.77 -21.57
N GLN A 270 -3.57 -1.80 -22.25
CA GLN A 270 -4.09 -0.62 -22.93
C GLN A 270 -4.43 0.46 -21.90
N ARG A 271 -3.70 1.58 -21.96
CA ARG A 271 -3.90 2.76 -21.11
C ARG A 271 -4.77 3.79 -21.82
N THR A 272 -5.57 4.52 -21.05
CA THR A 272 -6.32 5.67 -21.57
C THR A 272 -5.36 6.78 -22.02
N GLN A 273 -5.81 7.66 -22.91
CA GLN A 273 -4.99 8.78 -23.41
C GLN A 273 -4.46 9.65 -22.27
N LYS A 274 -5.32 9.95 -21.28
CA LYS A 274 -4.96 10.70 -20.08
C LYS A 274 -3.87 10.02 -19.25
N GLU A 275 -3.92 8.69 -19.10
CA GLU A 275 -2.88 7.95 -18.38
C GLU A 275 -1.55 8.00 -19.14
N LYS A 276 -1.58 7.85 -20.47
CA LYS A 276 -0.38 7.98 -21.31
C LYS A 276 0.27 9.36 -21.18
N GLU A 277 -0.52 10.42 -21.19
CA GLU A 277 -0.03 11.80 -21.04
C GLU A 277 0.54 12.11 -19.65
N SER A 278 0.14 11.34 -18.62
CA SER A 278 0.63 11.49 -17.25
C SER A 278 1.91 10.70 -16.95
N LEU A 279 2.26 9.73 -17.80
CA LEU A 279 3.45 8.90 -17.62
C LEU A 279 4.72 9.75 -17.70
N GLY A 280 5.70 9.40 -16.86
CA GLY A 280 6.97 10.12 -16.79
C GLY A 280 6.85 11.55 -16.27
N LYS A 281 5.66 12.08 -15.95
CA LYS A 281 5.49 13.40 -15.34
C LYS A 281 5.48 13.28 -13.82
N THR A 282 6.07 14.28 -13.15
CA THR A 282 5.98 14.37 -11.70
C THR A 282 4.63 14.95 -11.30
N PHE A 283 4.06 14.44 -10.22
CA PHE A 283 2.81 14.97 -9.67
C PHE A 283 2.87 14.98 -8.15
N ARG A 284 2.12 15.90 -7.52
CA ARG A 284 1.87 15.86 -6.09
C ARG A 284 0.60 15.04 -5.84
N PRO A 285 0.65 14.00 -5.01
CA PRO A 285 -0.55 13.26 -4.68
C PRO A 285 -1.52 14.15 -3.89
N LYS A 286 -2.82 14.03 -4.19
CA LYS A 286 -3.85 14.66 -3.37
C LYS A 286 -4.09 13.78 -2.15
N GLU A 287 -4.06 14.37 -0.95
CA GLU A 287 -4.45 13.66 0.27
C GLU A 287 -5.87 13.13 0.13
N ARG A 288 -6.03 11.81 0.28
CA ARG A 288 -7.35 11.22 0.34
C ARG A 288 -7.89 11.48 1.74
N LYS A 289 -9.08 12.09 1.83
CA LYS A 289 -9.85 12.03 3.07
C LYS A 289 -9.99 10.55 3.44
N PRO A 290 -9.71 10.15 4.68
CA PRO A 290 -9.90 8.77 5.09
C PRO A 290 -11.39 8.43 4.94
N GLU A 291 -11.74 7.68 3.90
CA GLU A 291 -13.03 7.00 3.85
C GLU A 291 -13.03 6.04 5.04
N SER A 292 -14.01 6.20 5.94
CA SER A 292 -14.19 5.35 7.10
C SER A 292 -14.16 3.88 6.67
N ARG A 293 -13.03 3.20 6.92
CA ARG A 293 -12.75 1.80 6.54
C ARG A 293 -13.67 0.77 7.25
N ALA A 294 -14.72 1.23 7.92
CA ALA A 294 -15.53 0.48 8.87
C ALA A 294 -16.76 -0.23 8.28
N LYS A 295 -16.94 -0.34 6.95
CA LYS A 295 -18.19 -0.91 6.38
C LYS A 295 -18.10 -2.14 5.48
N THR A 296 -16.93 -2.78 5.32
CA THR A 296 -16.84 -3.95 4.41
C THR A 296 -16.41 -5.26 5.08
N LEU A 297 -16.24 -5.31 6.41
CA LEU A 297 -15.94 -6.55 7.13
C LEU A 297 -16.91 -6.85 8.29
N ALA A 298 -18.04 -6.14 8.39
CA ALA A 298 -19.10 -6.54 9.30
C ALA A 298 -19.84 -7.77 8.73
N ALA A 299 -19.73 -8.90 9.42
CA ALA A 299 -20.54 -10.09 9.21
C ALA A 299 -22.04 -9.72 9.13
N PRO A 300 -22.87 -10.42 8.33
CA PRO A 300 -24.30 -10.23 8.42
C PRO A 300 -24.76 -10.80 9.77
N ALA A 301 -25.02 -9.92 10.73
CA ALA A 301 -25.75 -10.28 11.94
C ALA A 301 -27.10 -10.87 11.51
N ALA A 302 -27.39 -12.08 12.01
CA ALA A 302 -28.64 -12.77 11.77
C ALA A 302 -29.82 -11.86 12.15
N LYS A 303 -30.73 -11.63 11.21
CA LYS A 303 -32.01 -10.96 11.47
C LYS A 303 -32.88 -11.88 12.31
N THR A 304 -32.93 -11.67 13.61
CA THR A 304 -34.05 -12.14 14.44
C THR A 304 -35.29 -11.31 14.08
N THR A 305 -36.33 -12.00 13.65
CA THR A 305 -37.63 -11.44 13.34
C THR A 305 -38.43 -11.27 14.62
N ASP A 306 -38.50 -10.06 15.16
CA ASP A 306 -39.57 -9.68 16.09
C ASP A 306 -40.52 -8.71 15.39
N ARG A 307 -41.68 -9.24 15.01
CA ARG A 307 -42.82 -8.48 14.50
C ARG A 307 -43.54 -7.83 15.67
N LYS A 308 -43.62 -6.49 15.68
CA LYS A 308 -44.59 -5.73 16.49
C LYS A 308 -45.63 -5.10 15.55
N PRO A 309 -46.95 -5.23 15.81
CA PRO A 309 -47.98 -4.79 14.87
C PRO A 309 -48.17 -3.26 14.87
N PRO A 310 -48.66 -2.66 13.77
CA PRO A 310 -48.72 -1.20 13.62
C PRO A 310 -49.94 -0.59 14.33
N ALA A 311 -49.72 0.53 15.01
CA ALA A 311 -50.77 1.34 15.61
C ALA A 311 -51.55 2.13 14.55
N ARG A 312 -52.88 2.06 14.66
CA ARG A 312 -53.89 2.64 13.77
C ARG A 312 -53.97 4.17 13.96
N LYS A 313 -53.84 4.95 12.88
CA LYS A 313 -54.05 6.41 12.88
C LYS A 313 -55.54 6.74 12.83
N VAL A 314 -55.99 7.64 13.70
CA VAL A 314 -57.33 8.28 13.67
C VAL A 314 -57.14 9.74 13.19
N PRO A 315 -58.01 10.28 12.31
CA PRO A 315 -57.78 11.59 11.69
C PRO A 315 -58.25 12.77 12.55
N ALA A 316 -57.55 13.89 12.45
CA ALA A 316 -57.85 15.14 13.12
C ALA A 316 -58.90 15.97 12.34
N ALA A 317 -59.96 16.39 13.03
CA ALA A 317 -60.93 17.35 12.52
C ALA A 317 -60.53 18.79 12.91
N LYS A 318 -60.59 19.70 11.93
CA LYS A 318 -60.40 21.15 12.08
C LYS A 318 -61.65 21.78 12.73
N ARG A 319 -61.46 22.74 13.63
CA ARG A 319 -62.37 23.90 13.74
C ARG A 319 -61.67 25.12 14.38
N ARG A 320 -61.76 26.22 13.63
CA ARG A 320 -61.45 27.63 13.97
C ARG A 320 -62.53 28.19 14.91
N VAL A 321 -62.21 29.30 15.59
CA VAL A 321 -63.03 30.50 15.96
C VAL A 321 -62.26 31.20 17.11
N THR A 322 -61.51 32.26 16.82
CA THR A 322 -61.81 33.72 16.98
C THR A 322 -61.95 34.17 18.44
N GLY A 323 -61.20 35.23 18.79
CA GLY A 323 -60.95 35.66 20.17
C GLY A 323 -61.91 36.71 20.71
N GLU A 324 -61.64 37.16 21.93
CA GLU A 324 -61.74 38.55 22.40
C GLU A 324 -61.34 38.67 23.88
N ASN A 325 -60.91 39.89 24.22
CA ASN A 325 -60.93 40.57 25.52
C ASN A 325 -59.69 40.57 26.46
N LEU A 326 -59.08 41.78 26.51
CA LEU A 326 -58.88 42.68 27.67
C LEU A 326 -58.16 42.08 28.91
N ALA A 327 -57.20 42.68 29.60
CA ALA A 327 -56.42 43.93 29.60
C ALA A 327 -55.27 43.70 30.65
N PRO A 328 -54.27 44.60 30.79
CA PRO A 328 -53.01 44.39 31.57
C PRO A 328 -53.08 45.06 32.98
N PRO A 329 -51.99 45.37 33.71
CA PRO A 329 -50.70 44.70 34.01
C PRO A 329 -50.43 44.62 35.54
N ALA A 330 -49.34 43.97 35.99
CA ALA A 330 -48.64 44.38 37.22
C ALA A 330 -47.18 43.91 37.26
N GLN A 331 -46.28 44.89 37.43
CA GLN A 331 -44.86 44.71 37.73
C GLN A 331 -44.62 44.54 39.25
N GLN A 332 -43.38 44.12 39.56
CA GLN A 332 -42.66 44.14 40.86
C GLN A 332 -42.97 42.96 41.80
N LYS A 333 -41.98 42.28 42.39
CA LYS A 333 -40.87 42.85 43.17
C LYS A 333 -39.64 41.93 43.16
N ARG A 334 -38.49 42.62 43.30
CA ARG A 334 -37.20 42.12 43.79
C ARG A 334 -37.32 41.65 45.24
N SER A 335 -36.56 40.61 45.59
CA SER A 335 -35.93 40.35 46.89
C SER A 335 -35.32 38.94 46.84
N ASP A 336 -34.19 38.57 47.42
CA ASP A 336 -33.08 39.21 48.10
C ASP A 336 -32.15 38.04 48.50
N ARG A 337 -30.85 38.32 48.70
CA ARG A 337 -29.85 37.56 49.49
C ARG A 337 -29.35 36.19 48.95
N ASN A 338 -28.06 35.97 48.67
CA ASN A 338 -26.78 36.21 49.39
C ASN A 338 -26.38 35.05 50.34
N ARG A 339 -25.07 34.74 50.29
CA ARG A 339 -24.21 33.88 51.15
C ARG A 339 -24.23 32.37 50.85
N GLY A 340 -23.11 31.64 50.84
CA GLY A 340 -21.69 31.91 51.13
C GLY A 340 -20.87 30.69 50.68
N ARG A 341 -19.67 30.88 50.12
CA ARG A 341 -18.34 30.58 50.72
C ARG A 341 -18.19 29.19 51.36
N GLY A 342 -17.19 28.48 50.83
CA GLY A 342 -16.56 27.26 51.35
C GLY A 342 -15.54 26.82 50.33
#